data_AF-A0A150SC65-F1
#
_entry.id   AF-A0A150SC65-F1
#
_cell.length_a   1.000
_cell.length_b   1.000
_cell.length_c   1.000
_cell.angle_alpha   90.00
_cell.angle_beta   90.00
_cell.angle_gamma   90.00
#
_symmetry.space_group_name_H-M   'P 1'
#
loop_
_entity.id
_entity.type
_entity.pdbx_description
1 polymer ?
#
loop_
_entity_poly.entity_id
_entity_poly.type
_entity_poly.pdbx_seq_one_letter_code
_entity_poly.pdbx_strand_id
1 'polypeptide(L)'
;MATKKTSSKEAHHATLDDEDEDATHALELLAGKIGEPPRSSLQAILAGTSDADLVSVGKTILSSRIVTDAARIYRKAWDFYQEATDEQRRRLRGFSKPLLAVAVQQALALEQLDRKLAAKSASAGVARAARDKATEAAQSRAIELRDQAYDALRDAAGRDEGLRAQVDAAFGTATTSETLARGLEQTAKLLREWLGSDDEALTARLGLANLDDSYAKELATAAKDVRNAAANATNRPADGTVTQGALDRADGINILIMGQILRAFEGAHGIDPTIPRLVPISTRRLFSRKTKKKAPESQPLQNGNGPQPTGDGETRSDG
;
A
#
# COMPACT_ATOMS: atom_id res chain seq x y z
N MET A 1 11.35 19.49 -29.56
CA MET A 1 10.41 20.02 -28.55
C MET A 1 9.67 18.85 -27.93
N ALA A 2 10.05 18.41 -26.74
CA ALA A 2 9.42 17.32 -26.01
C ALA A 2 9.14 17.77 -24.58
N THR A 3 7.88 18.14 -24.33
CA THR A 3 7.25 18.36 -23.02
C THR A 3 5.81 17.88 -23.25
N LYS A 4 5.08 17.18 -22.38
CA LYS A 4 5.10 17.02 -20.93
C LYS A 4 4.18 15.81 -20.67
N LYS A 5 4.60 14.76 -19.95
CA LYS A 5 3.74 13.60 -19.61
C LYS A 5 3.75 13.29 -18.11
N THR A 6 3.70 14.34 -17.29
CA THR A 6 3.71 14.24 -15.81
C THR A 6 2.42 14.70 -15.13
N SER A 7 1.44 15.26 -15.85
CA SER A 7 0.25 15.88 -15.22
C SER A 7 -0.89 14.93 -14.80
N SER A 8 -0.87 13.66 -15.19
CA SER A 8 -2.05 12.77 -14.99
C SER A 8 -2.06 12.03 -13.66
N LYS A 9 -0.93 11.94 -12.96
CA LYS A 9 -0.81 11.14 -11.72
C LYS A 9 -1.05 11.98 -10.46
N GLU A 10 -0.66 13.25 -10.48
CA GLU A 10 -0.91 14.20 -9.38
C GLU A 10 -2.38 14.64 -9.33
N ALA A 11 -3.00 14.88 -10.49
CA ALA A 11 -4.42 15.25 -10.56
C ALA A 11 -5.35 14.12 -10.06
N HIS A 12 -4.99 12.85 -10.31
CA HIS A 12 -5.77 11.72 -9.86
C HIS A 12 -5.65 11.46 -8.35
N HIS A 13 -4.55 11.86 -7.72
CA HIS A 13 -4.36 11.71 -6.27
C HIS A 13 -5.11 12.82 -5.51
N ALA A 14 -4.98 14.08 -5.94
CA ALA A 14 -5.64 15.22 -5.30
C ALA A 14 -7.17 15.12 -5.32
N THR A 15 -7.76 14.65 -6.44
CA THR A 15 -9.23 14.53 -6.54
C THR A 15 -9.79 13.41 -5.65
N LEU A 16 -9.01 12.36 -5.37
CA LEU A 16 -9.44 11.28 -4.48
C LEU A 16 -9.35 11.69 -3.01
N ASP A 17 -8.32 12.45 -2.65
CA ASP A 17 -8.14 12.93 -1.28
C ASP A 17 -9.26 13.92 -0.88
N ASP A 18 -9.67 14.83 -1.79
CA ASP A 18 -10.77 15.77 -1.55
C ASP A 18 -12.14 15.03 -1.41
N GLU A 19 -12.39 14.02 -2.24
CA GLU A 19 -13.63 13.22 -2.18
C GLU A 19 -13.72 12.35 -0.92
N ASP A 20 -12.58 11.85 -0.43
CA ASP A 20 -12.48 11.02 0.78
C ASP A 20 -12.61 11.87 2.07
N GLU A 21 -12.07 13.09 2.08
CA GLU A 21 -12.26 14.05 3.18
C GLU A 21 -13.74 14.47 3.33
N ASP A 22 -14.41 14.78 2.21
CA ASP A 22 -15.83 15.11 2.18
C ASP A 22 -16.71 13.94 2.66
N ALA A 23 -16.38 12.71 2.26
CA ALA A 23 -17.08 11.51 2.69
C ALA A 23 -16.91 11.24 4.20
N THR A 24 -15.70 11.44 4.73
CA THR A 24 -15.38 11.26 6.15
C THR A 24 -16.15 12.24 7.02
N HIS A 25 -16.08 13.53 6.68
CA HIS A 25 -16.83 14.56 7.40
C HIS A 25 -18.34 14.30 7.37
N ALA A 26 -18.89 13.84 6.23
CA ALA A 26 -20.29 13.45 6.15
C ALA A 26 -20.64 12.27 7.07
N LEU A 27 -19.76 11.29 7.23
CA LEU A 27 -19.94 10.15 8.15
C LEU A 27 -19.86 10.57 9.62
N GLU A 28 -18.95 11.50 9.98
CA GLU A 28 -18.84 12.03 11.35
C GLU A 28 -20.09 12.80 11.77
N LEU A 29 -20.59 13.69 10.89
CA LEU A 29 -21.85 14.40 11.11
C LEU A 29 -23.02 13.42 11.26
N LEU A 30 -23.03 12.35 10.46
CA LEU A 30 -24.06 11.33 10.52
C LEU A 30 -23.98 10.52 11.82
N ALA A 31 -22.77 10.16 12.28
CA ALA A 31 -22.55 9.50 13.56
C ALA A 31 -23.09 10.32 14.72
N GLY A 32 -22.86 11.64 14.72
CA GLY A 32 -23.39 12.55 15.74
C GLY A 32 -24.93 12.61 15.76
N LYS A 33 -25.59 12.51 14.60
CA LYS A 33 -27.06 12.49 14.50
C LYS A 33 -27.69 11.16 14.92
N ILE A 34 -27.04 10.05 14.58
CA ILE A 34 -27.56 8.70 14.87
C ILE A 34 -27.29 8.33 16.34
N GLY A 35 -26.11 8.66 16.86
CA GLY A 35 -25.63 8.22 18.16
C GLY A 35 -24.93 6.86 18.12
N GLU A 36 -24.39 6.44 19.26
CA GLU A 36 -23.57 5.25 19.36
C GLU A 36 -24.37 3.93 19.21
N PRO A 37 -23.83 2.93 18.51
CA PRO A 37 -24.42 1.60 18.49
C PRO A 37 -24.20 0.88 19.84
N PRO A 38 -25.08 -0.07 20.20
CA PRO A 38 -24.82 -0.97 21.32
C PRO A 38 -23.52 -1.75 21.14
N ARG A 39 -22.72 -1.90 22.21
CA ARG A 39 -21.38 -2.50 22.16
C ARG A 39 -21.34 -3.92 21.58
N SER A 40 -22.40 -4.70 21.75
CA SER A 40 -22.51 -6.07 21.25
C SER A 40 -23.02 -6.18 19.80
N SER A 41 -23.48 -5.09 19.19
CA SER A 41 -24.16 -5.13 17.89
C SER A 41 -23.24 -5.58 16.75
N LEU A 42 -21.98 -5.15 16.74
CA LEU A 42 -21.02 -5.61 15.73
C LEU A 42 -20.78 -7.13 15.85
N GLN A 43 -20.57 -7.64 17.07
CA GLN A 43 -20.34 -9.06 17.29
C GLN A 43 -21.57 -9.89 16.88
N ALA A 44 -22.78 -9.39 17.16
CA ALA A 44 -24.01 -10.04 16.73
C ALA A 44 -24.16 -10.08 15.19
N ILE A 45 -23.76 -9.01 14.49
CA ILE A 45 -23.79 -8.97 13.01
C ILE A 45 -22.79 -9.94 12.40
N LEU A 46 -21.61 -10.07 13.02
CA LEU A 46 -20.52 -10.94 12.53
C LEU A 46 -20.67 -12.41 12.94
N ALA A 47 -21.65 -12.74 13.80
CA ALA A 47 -21.87 -14.11 14.24
C ALA A 47 -22.08 -15.05 13.03
N GLY A 48 -21.26 -16.10 12.96
CA GLY A 48 -21.29 -17.07 11.85
C GLY A 48 -20.52 -16.65 10.59
N THR A 49 -19.82 -15.51 10.60
CA THR A 49 -18.90 -15.10 9.51
C THR A 49 -17.45 -15.27 9.96
N SER A 50 -16.62 -15.95 9.16
CA SER A 50 -15.22 -16.13 9.50
C SER A 50 -14.37 -14.92 9.10
N ASP A 51 -13.26 -14.70 9.81
CA ASP A 51 -12.29 -13.66 9.43
C ASP A 51 -11.68 -13.93 8.04
N ALA A 52 -11.53 -15.19 7.64
CA ALA A 52 -11.04 -15.56 6.31
C ALA A 52 -12.01 -15.11 5.20
N ASP A 53 -13.32 -15.24 5.42
CA ASP A 53 -14.34 -14.79 4.48
C ASP A 53 -14.35 -13.26 4.37
N LEU A 54 -14.25 -12.56 5.50
CA LEU A 54 -14.19 -11.09 5.54
C LEU A 54 -12.97 -10.59 4.75
N VAL A 55 -11.79 -11.15 5.00
CA VAL A 55 -10.56 -10.81 4.26
C VAL A 55 -10.70 -11.12 2.77
N SER A 56 -11.26 -12.28 2.41
CA SER A 56 -11.45 -12.67 1.01
C SER A 56 -12.33 -11.68 0.25
N VAL A 57 -13.43 -11.24 0.86
CA VAL A 57 -14.35 -10.26 0.27
C VAL A 57 -13.72 -8.86 0.22
N GLY A 58 -13.04 -8.44 1.28
CA GLY A 58 -12.45 -7.10 1.36
C GLY A 58 -11.38 -6.82 0.31
N LYS A 59 -10.57 -7.83 -0.05
CA LYS A 59 -9.54 -7.73 -1.11
C LYS A 59 -10.07 -7.36 -2.50
N THR A 60 -11.38 -7.40 -2.71
CA THR A 60 -11.98 -7.23 -4.05
C THR A 60 -12.19 -5.78 -4.45
N ILE A 61 -12.01 -4.82 -3.55
CA ILE A 61 -12.25 -3.40 -3.80
C ILE A 61 -11.32 -2.52 -2.95
N LEU A 62 -11.12 -1.28 -3.38
CA LEU A 62 -10.39 -0.27 -2.61
C LEU A 62 -11.26 0.29 -1.48
N SER A 63 -10.65 0.54 -0.31
CA SER A 63 -11.31 1.08 0.88
C SER A 63 -11.99 2.44 0.64
N SER A 64 -11.34 3.37 -0.06
CA SER A 64 -11.92 4.68 -0.43
C SER A 64 -13.27 4.53 -1.14
N ARG A 65 -13.38 3.60 -2.11
CA ARG A 65 -14.64 3.34 -2.82
C ARG A 65 -15.77 2.88 -1.90
N ILE A 66 -15.44 2.13 -0.84
CA ILE A 66 -16.41 1.72 0.17
C ILE A 66 -16.84 2.94 0.99
N VAL A 67 -15.89 3.76 1.46
CA VAL A 67 -16.16 4.95 2.29
C VAL A 67 -17.01 5.97 1.53
N THR A 68 -16.70 6.28 0.27
CA THR A 68 -17.49 7.21 -0.56
C THR A 68 -18.93 6.74 -0.71
N ASP A 69 -19.15 5.46 -1.02
CA ASP A 69 -20.49 4.90 -1.18
C ASP A 69 -21.20 4.81 0.17
N ALA A 70 -20.49 4.46 1.25
CA ALA A 70 -21.02 4.42 2.61
C ALA A 70 -21.59 5.78 3.03
N ALA A 71 -20.81 6.87 2.90
CA ALA A 71 -21.24 8.21 3.24
C ALA A 71 -22.56 8.58 2.53
N ARG A 72 -22.64 8.33 1.23
CA ARG A 72 -23.82 8.65 0.42
C ARG A 72 -25.02 7.75 0.72
N ILE A 73 -24.81 6.43 0.82
CA ILE A 73 -25.87 5.45 1.04
C ILE A 73 -26.45 5.62 2.45
N TYR A 74 -25.59 5.75 3.46
CA TYR A 74 -26.00 5.86 4.86
C TYR A 74 -26.73 7.16 5.14
N ARG A 75 -26.30 8.28 4.51
CA ARG A 75 -27.05 9.54 4.56
C ARG A 75 -28.46 9.39 4.00
N LYS A 76 -28.60 8.84 2.79
CA LYS A 76 -29.92 8.59 2.17
C LYS A 76 -30.81 7.67 3.02
N ALA A 77 -30.22 6.63 3.61
CA ALA A 77 -30.94 5.70 4.48
C ALA A 77 -31.45 6.41 5.74
N TRP A 78 -30.64 7.29 6.34
CA TRP A 78 -30.99 8.07 7.52
C TRP A 78 -32.08 9.10 7.23
N ASP A 79 -31.90 9.89 6.17
CA ASP A 79 -32.85 10.95 5.78
C ASP A 79 -34.25 10.35 5.57
N PHE A 80 -34.33 9.23 4.83
CA PHE A 80 -35.58 8.51 4.68
C PHE A 80 -36.13 7.99 6.01
N TYR A 81 -35.30 7.33 6.83
CA TYR A 81 -35.77 6.70 8.07
C TYR A 81 -36.36 7.70 9.06
N GLN A 82 -35.82 8.92 9.11
CA GLN A 82 -36.29 9.98 10.00
C GLN A 82 -37.68 10.48 9.63
N GLU A 83 -37.98 10.57 8.34
CA GLU A 83 -39.26 11.05 7.82
C GLU A 83 -40.27 9.92 7.56
N ALA A 84 -39.82 8.66 7.57
CA ALA A 84 -40.65 7.50 7.30
C ALA A 84 -41.79 7.36 8.32
N THR A 85 -43.00 7.17 7.80
CA THR A 85 -44.18 6.81 8.57
C THR A 85 -43.99 5.47 9.30
N ASP A 86 -44.78 5.22 10.34
CA ASP A 86 -44.74 3.94 11.07
C ASP A 86 -44.97 2.74 10.16
N GLU A 87 -45.82 2.89 9.15
CA GLU A 87 -46.09 1.84 8.17
C GLU A 87 -44.89 1.56 7.27
N GLN A 88 -44.22 2.61 6.76
CA GLN A 88 -42.98 2.45 5.99
C GLN A 88 -41.88 1.82 6.85
N ARG A 89 -41.75 2.22 8.12
CA ARG A 89 -40.81 1.61 9.08
C ARG A 89 -41.12 0.13 9.32
N ARG A 90 -42.41 -0.25 9.41
CA ARG A 90 -42.84 -1.65 9.52
C ARG A 90 -42.51 -2.47 8.27
N ARG A 91 -42.56 -1.87 7.09
CA ARG A 91 -42.22 -2.52 5.81
C ARG A 91 -40.72 -2.62 5.57
N LEU A 92 -39.93 -1.71 6.14
CA LEU A 92 -38.47 -1.70 6.08
C LEU A 92 -37.83 -2.71 7.06
N ARG A 93 -38.16 -4.00 6.89
CA ARG A 93 -37.58 -5.09 7.68
C ARG A 93 -36.14 -5.38 7.28
N GLY A 94 -35.30 -5.69 8.28
CA GLY A 94 -33.87 -5.92 8.07
C GLY A 94 -33.01 -4.65 8.16
N PHE A 95 -33.61 -3.49 8.42
CA PHE A 95 -32.91 -2.25 8.71
C PHE A 95 -33.38 -1.66 10.05
N SER A 96 -32.46 -1.01 10.76
CA SER A 96 -32.76 -0.34 12.03
C SER A 96 -31.74 0.76 12.30
N LYS A 97 -32.11 1.71 13.16
CA LYS A 97 -31.19 2.76 13.62
C LYS A 97 -29.89 2.18 14.24
N PRO A 98 -29.91 1.16 15.12
CA PRO A 98 -28.68 0.55 15.63
C PRO A 98 -27.80 -0.09 14.54
N LEU A 99 -28.39 -0.72 13.52
CA LEU A 99 -27.63 -1.27 12.39
C LEU A 99 -26.91 -0.16 11.62
N LEU A 100 -27.61 0.96 11.35
CA LEU A 100 -27.01 2.11 10.69
C LEU A 100 -25.88 2.73 11.53
N ALA A 101 -26.06 2.81 12.85
CA ALA A 101 -25.03 3.29 13.77
C ALA A 101 -23.74 2.44 13.70
N VAL A 102 -23.88 1.10 13.69
CA VAL A 102 -22.72 0.19 13.48
C VAL A 102 -22.09 0.45 12.12
N ALA A 103 -22.89 0.57 11.06
CA ALA A 103 -22.41 0.77 9.70
C ALA A 103 -21.55 2.04 9.56
N VAL A 104 -22.01 3.15 10.14
CA VAL A 104 -21.28 4.43 10.12
C VAL A 104 -19.99 4.33 10.93
N GLN A 105 -20.03 3.71 12.12
CA GLN A 105 -18.83 3.54 12.95
C GLN A 105 -17.77 2.66 12.24
N GLN A 106 -18.17 1.59 11.56
CA GLN A 106 -17.24 0.73 10.82
C GLN A 106 -16.66 1.43 9.58
N ALA A 107 -17.41 2.32 8.93
CA ALA A 107 -16.89 3.09 7.81
C ALA A 107 -15.83 4.11 8.26
N LEU A 108 -16.07 4.81 9.37
CA LEU A 108 -15.07 5.69 10.00
C LEU A 108 -13.83 4.93 10.46
N ALA A 109 -14.01 3.75 11.05
CA ALA A 109 -12.88 2.93 11.49
C ALA A 109 -12.04 2.42 10.31
N LEU A 110 -12.66 2.09 9.18
CA LEU A 110 -11.99 1.69 7.96
C LEU A 110 -11.13 2.82 7.39
N GLU A 111 -11.71 4.00 7.30
CA GLU A 111 -11.07 5.23 6.82
C GLU A 111 -9.82 5.57 7.64
N GLN A 112 -9.93 5.54 8.98
CA GLN A 112 -8.80 5.75 9.87
C GLN A 112 -7.70 4.70 9.69
N LEU A 113 -8.06 3.46 9.40
CA LEU A 113 -7.10 2.36 9.19
C LEU A 113 -6.36 2.55 7.86
N ASP A 114 -7.08 2.93 6.81
CA ASP A 114 -6.51 3.23 5.48
C ASP A 114 -5.54 4.42 5.56
N ARG A 115 -5.93 5.53 6.22
CA ARG A 115 -5.03 6.67 6.47
C ARG A 115 -3.75 6.26 7.20
N LYS A 116 -3.85 5.42 8.23
CA LYS A 116 -2.66 4.92 8.97
C LYS A 116 -1.74 4.11 8.07
N LEU A 117 -2.29 3.30 7.16
CA LEU A 117 -1.51 2.49 6.23
C LEU A 117 -0.86 3.35 5.13
N ALA A 118 -1.57 4.35 4.61
CA ALA A 118 -1.07 5.33 3.66
C ALA A 118 0.08 6.15 4.27
N ALA A 119 -0.11 6.71 5.48
CA ALA A 119 0.91 7.47 6.19
C ALA A 119 2.19 6.64 6.45
N LYS A 120 2.04 5.36 6.80
CA LYS A 120 3.18 4.44 6.96
C LYS A 120 3.90 4.20 5.63
N SER A 121 3.17 4.05 4.55
CA SER A 121 3.76 3.84 3.22
C SER A 121 4.55 5.08 2.77
N ALA A 122 4.00 6.28 3.03
CA ALA A 122 4.68 7.55 2.77
C ALA A 122 5.93 7.71 3.66
N SER A 123 5.84 7.44 4.97
CA SER A 123 6.97 7.55 5.89
C SER A 123 8.10 6.57 5.54
N ALA A 124 7.75 5.35 5.13
CA ALA A 124 8.71 4.37 4.65
C ALA A 124 9.43 4.83 3.36
N GLY A 125 8.71 5.50 2.46
CA GLY A 125 9.28 6.12 1.25
C GLY A 125 10.28 7.24 1.59
N VAL A 126 9.91 8.14 2.50
CA VAL A 126 10.79 9.22 2.98
C VAL A 126 12.03 8.66 3.69
N ALA A 127 11.84 7.68 4.58
CA ALA A 127 12.95 7.04 5.28
C ALA A 127 13.91 6.33 4.32
N ARG A 128 13.40 5.71 3.24
CA ARG A 128 14.23 5.11 2.19
C ARG A 128 15.04 6.17 1.45
N ALA A 129 14.40 7.23 0.98
CA ALA A 129 15.09 8.33 0.28
C ALA A 129 16.18 8.99 1.15
N ALA A 130 15.92 9.15 2.45
CA ALA A 130 16.89 9.67 3.40
C ALA A 130 18.11 8.74 3.57
N ARG A 131 17.90 7.42 3.63
CA ARG A 131 18.99 6.41 3.71
C ARG A 131 19.81 6.36 2.42
N ASP A 132 19.16 6.43 1.27
CA ASP A 132 19.84 6.45 -0.03
C ASP A 132 20.74 7.68 -0.13
N LYS A 133 20.20 8.86 0.21
CA LYS A 133 20.98 10.12 0.25
C LYS A 133 22.13 10.08 1.26
N ALA A 134 21.92 9.51 2.45
CA ALA A 134 22.98 9.36 3.45
C ALA A 134 24.09 8.41 2.96
N THR A 135 23.73 7.37 2.20
CA THR A 135 24.68 6.43 1.61
C THR A 135 25.52 7.08 0.52
N GLU A 136 24.88 7.83 -0.39
CA GLU A 136 25.57 8.60 -1.42
C GLU A 136 26.54 9.61 -0.79
N ALA A 137 26.09 10.38 0.20
CA ALA A 137 26.92 11.38 0.87
C ALA A 137 28.14 10.75 1.58
N ALA A 138 27.96 9.63 2.28
CA ALA A 138 29.06 8.92 2.93
C ALA A 138 30.08 8.38 1.92
N GLN A 139 29.63 7.83 0.79
CA GLN A 139 30.50 7.33 -0.26
C GLN A 139 31.27 8.43 -0.96
N SER A 140 30.62 9.54 -1.35
CA SER A 140 31.27 10.68 -1.99
C SER A 140 32.37 11.26 -1.09
N ARG A 141 32.04 11.53 0.19
CA ARG A 141 33.02 12.04 1.16
C ARG A 141 34.20 11.08 1.34
N ALA A 142 33.93 9.78 1.41
CA ALA A 142 34.96 8.77 1.58
C ALA A 142 35.91 8.67 0.37
N ILE A 143 35.40 8.80 -0.85
CA ILE A 143 36.23 8.84 -2.07
C ILE A 143 37.11 10.07 -2.07
N GLU A 144 36.54 11.25 -1.82
CA GLU A 144 37.27 12.53 -1.77
C GLU A 144 38.41 12.49 -0.74
N LEU A 145 38.12 12.03 0.49
CA LEU A 145 39.12 11.90 1.55
C LEU A 145 40.21 10.89 1.21
N ARG A 146 39.85 9.77 0.59
CA ARG A 146 40.82 8.74 0.21
C ARG A 146 41.75 9.23 -0.87
N ASP A 147 41.23 9.90 -1.90
CA ASP A 147 42.01 10.43 -3.01
C ASP A 147 42.92 11.56 -2.52
N GLN A 148 42.42 12.46 -1.66
CA GLN A 148 43.23 13.48 -1.00
C GLN A 148 44.35 12.87 -0.15
N ALA A 149 44.06 11.83 0.64
CA ALA A 149 45.06 11.16 1.47
C ALA A 149 46.13 10.45 0.63
N TYR A 150 45.76 9.87 -0.51
CA TYR A 150 46.69 9.26 -1.43
C TYR A 150 47.70 10.28 -1.96
N ASP A 151 47.22 11.40 -2.51
CA ASP A 151 48.09 12.43 -3.08
C ASP A 151 49.01 13.02 -2.00
N ALA A 152 48.45 13.37 -0.83
CA ALA A 152 49.21 13.97 0.26
C ALA A 152 50.29 13.02 0.84
N LEU A 153 49.97 11.73 1.01
CA LEU A 153 50.96 10.74 1.48
C LEU A 153 52.02 10.44 0.42
N ARG A 154 51.66 10.44 -0.87
CA ARG A 154 52.61 10.24 -1.97
C ARG A 154 53.57 11.43 -2.10
N ASP A 155 53.10 12.64 -1.86
CA ASP A 155 53.93 13.84 -1.78
C ASP A 155 54.84 13.80 -0.55
N ALA A 156 54.31 13.40 0.61
CA ALA A 156 55.09 13.23 1.83
C ALA A 156 56.20 12.17 1.67
N ALA A 157 55.95 11.08 0.91
CA ALA A 157 56.96 10.08 0.57
C ALA A 157 58.13 10.66 -0.25
N GLY A 158 57.95 11.80 -0.94
CA GLY A 158 58.99 12.42 -1.74
C GLY A 158 59.41 11.50 -2.89
N ARG A 159 60.72 11.26 -3.09
CA ARG A 159 61.25 10.35 -4.12
C ARG A 159 61.59 8.95 -3.58
N ASP A 160 61.24 8.64 -2.34
CA ASP A 160 61.46 7.33 -1.76
C ASP A 160 60.49 6.31 -2.38
N GLU A 161 61.02 5.39 -3.19
CA GLU A 161 60.23 4.37 -3.87
C GLU A 161 59.59 3.36 -2.89
N GLY A 162 60.24 3.09 -1.76
CA GLY A 162 59.73 2.20 -0.72
C GLY A 162 58.51 2.80 -0.01
N LEU A 163 58.59 4.08 0.38
CA LEU A 163 57.45 4.78 0.98
C LEU A 163 56.29 4.94 -0.01
N ARG A 164 56.57 5.26 -1.29
CA ARG A 164 55.54 5.33 -2.33
C ARG A 164 54.84 3.98 -2.53
N ALA A 165 55.58 2.88 -2.54
CA ALA A 165 55.00 1.55 -2.65
C ALA A 165 54.07 1.21 -1.47
N GLN A 166 54.38 1.69 -0.25
CA GLN A 166 53.48 1.54 0.91
C GLN A 166 52.16 2.28 0.71
N VAL A 167 52.19 3.51 0.17
CA VAL A 167 50.99 4.30 -0.15
C VAL A 167 50.14 3.59 -1.20
N ASP A 168 50.76 3.10 -2.28
CA ASP A 168 50.08 2.39 -3.37
C ASP A 168 49.41 1.11 -2.85
N ALA A 169 50.07 0.38 -1.95
CA ALA A 169 49.51 -0.81 -1.32
C ALA A 169 48.35 -0.50 -0.36
N ALA A 170 48.42 0.62 0.37
CA ALA A 170 47.36 1.03 1.30
C ALA A 170 46.13 1.61 0.58
N PHE A 171 46.32 2.26 -0.57
CA PHE A 171 45.23 2.86 -1.35
C PHE A 171 44.30 1.80 -1.97
N GLY A 172 44.87 0.72 -2.51
CA GLY A 172 44.12 -0.41 -3.06
C GLY A 172 43.08 -0.02 -4.12
N THR A 173 41.96 -0.76 -4.17
CA THR A 173 40.84 -0.50 -5.10
C THR A 173 39.55 -0.24 -4.32
N ALA A 174 38.74 0.75 -4.74
CA ALA A 174 37.43 1.06 -4.12
C ALA A 174 36.26 0.75 -5.06
N THR A 175 36.18 -0.49 -5.51
CA THR A 175 35.06 -0.97 -6.35
C THR A 175 33.78 -1.23 -5.56
N THR A 176 33.86 -1.33 -4.22
CA THR A 176 32.71 -1.59 -3.34
C THR A 176 32.82 -0.74 -2.08
N SER A 177 31.71 -0.56 -1.34
CA SER A 177 31.71 0.15 -0.07
C SER A 177 32.66 -0.48 0.97
N GLU A 178 32.79 -1.81 0.98
CA GLU A 178 33.70 -2.50 1.90
C GLU A 178 35.17 -2.28 1.51
N THR A 179 35.49 -2.34 0.21
CA THR A 179 36.86 -2.10 -0.25
C THR A 179 37.27 -0.62 -0.09
N LEU A 180 36.33 0.32 -0.25
CA LEU A 180 36.52 1.73 0.07
C LEU A 180 36.81 1.95 1.57
N ALA A 181 35.99 1.39 2.45
CA ALA A 181 36.17 1.51 3.89
C ALA A 181 37.50 0.90 4.34
N ARG A 182 37.86 -0.28 3.80
CA ARG A 182 39.14 -0.93 4.07
C ARG A 182 40.34 -0.09 3.61
N GLY A 183 40.26 0.52 2.42
CA GLY A 183 41.31 1.41 1.92
C GLY A 183 41.54 2.59 2.86
N LEU A 184 40.47 3.28 3.28
CA LEU A 184 40.54 4.37 4.25
C LEU A 184 41.17 3.94 5.59
N GLU A 185 40.84 2.76 6.11
CA GLU A 185 41.46 2.22 7.33
C GLU A 185 42.94 1.91 7.16
N GLN A 186 43.33 1.35 6.01
CA GLN A 186 44.72 1.05 5.69
C GLN A 186 45.54 2.33 5.54
N THR A 187 44.99 3.35 4.87
CA THR A 187 45.62 4.68 4.77
C THR A 187 45.73 5.37 6.13
N ALA A 188 44.68 5.31 6.96
CA ALA A 188 44.72 5.83 8.32
C ALA A 188 45.78 5.13 9.20
N LYS A 189 45.92 3.82 9.04
CA LYS A 189 46.94 3.02 9.74
C LYS A 189 48.35 3.39 9.28
N LEU A 190 48.58 3.47 7.96
CA LEU A 190 49.87 3.87 7.38
C LEU A 190 50.31 5.25 7.88
N LEU A 191 49.39 6.22 7.90
CA LEU A 191 49.68 7.55 8.42
C LEU A 191 50.15 7.51 9.89
N ARG A 192 49.48 6.72 10.75
CA ARG A 192 49.90 6.57 12.15
C ARG A 192 51.25 5.88 12.29
N GLU A 193 51.56 4.92 11.43
CA GLU A 193 52.88 4.28 11.40
C GLU A 193 53.97 5.29 11.03
N TRP A 194 53.73 6.13 10.02
CA TRP A 194 54.69 7.16 9.62
C TRP A 194 54.85 8.28 10.65
N LEU A 195 53.78 8.66 11.35
CA LEU A 195 53.84 9.61 12.47
C LEU A 195 54.65 9.09 13.67
N GLY A 196 54.84 7.78 13.78
CA GLY A 196 55.66 7.13 14.80
C GLY A 196 57.07 6.77 14.34
N SER A 197 57.49 7.21 13.14
CA SER A 197 58.80 6.91 12.56
C SER A 197 59.91 7.75 13.21
N ASP A 198 61.10 7.16 13.38
CA ASP A 198 62.31 7.89 13.79
C ASP A 198 62.91 8.74 12.65
N ASP A 199 62.33 8.71 11.44
CA ASP A 199 62.72 9.56 10.32
C ASP A 199 62.19 11.00 10.51
N GLU A 200 63.08 11.88 10.99
CA GLU A 200 62.80 13.30 11.21
C GLU A 200 62.36 14.02 9.92
N ALA A 201 62.92 13.65 8.76
CA ALA A 201 62.61 14.29 7.48
C ALA A 201 61.23 13.86 6.94
N LEU A 202 60.83 12.62 7.15
CA LEU A 202 59.46 12.16 6.89
C LEU A 202 58.49 12.89 7.83
N THR A 203 58.78 12.91 9.12
CA THR A 203 57.93 13.56 10.14
C THR A 203 57.72 15.05 9.85
N ALA A 204 58.77 15.77 9.45
CA ALA A 204 58.67 17.18 9.04
C ALA A 204 57.78 17.37 7.79
N ARG A 205 57.87 16.49 6.79
CA ARG A 205 57.02 16.53 5.59
C ARG A 205 55.55 16.28 5.93
N LEU A 206 55.26 15.35 6.83
CA LEU A 206 53.89 15.11 7.32
C LEU A 206 53.33 16.35 8.02
N GLY A 207 54.14 17.00 8.88
CA GLY A 207 53.76 18.24 9.54
C GLY A 207 53.45 19.38 8.56
N LEU A 208 54.25 19.55 7.51
CA LEU A 208 54.01 20.55 6.46
C LEU A 208 52.70 20.31 5.69
N ALA A 209 52.33 19.04 5.51
CA ALA A 209 51.10 18.65 4.82
C ALA A 209 49.86 18.59 5.76
N ASN A 210 50.02 18.93 7.05
CA ASN A 210 49.00 18.73 8.09
C ASN A 210 48.46 17.29 8.16
N LEU A 211 49.33 16.32 7.87
CA LEU A 211 49.01 14.90 7.99
C LEU A 211 49.27 14.46 9.43
N ASP A 212 48.31 14.70 10.31
CA ASP A 212 48.39 14.42 11.74
C ASP A 212 47.46 13.29 12.20
N ASP A 213 47.46 12.98 13.50
CA ASP A 213 46.56 11.95 14.07
C ASP A 213 45.08 12.34 13.96
N SER A 214 44.76 13.63 13.87
CA SER A 214 43.38 14.08 13.66
C SER A 214 42.89 13.72 12.27
N TYR A 215 43.73 13.87 11.25
CA TYR A 215 43.43 13.42 9.88
C TYR A 215 43.34 11.90 9.79
N ALA A 216 44.21 11.17 10.49
CA ALA A 216 44.10 9.70 10.59
C ALA A 216 42.78 9.25 11.26
N LYS A 217 42.27 10.00 12.25
CA LYS A 217 40.96 9.76 12.86
C LYS A 217 39.81 10.09 11.91
N GLU A 218 39.92 11.13 11.10
CA GLU A 218 38.93 11.48 10.09
C GLU A 218 38.77 10.36 9.05
N LEU A 219 39.89 9.85 8.51
CA LEU A 219 39.88 8.72 7.57
C LEU A 219 39.22 7.47 8.17
N ALA A 220 39.55 7.13 9.42
CA ALA A 220 38.95 6.00 10.13
C ALA A 220 37.44 6.21 10.40
N THR A 221 37.02 7.45 10.66
CA THR A 221 35.61 7.80 10.84
C THR A 221 34.84 7.66 9.54
N ALA A 222 35.38 8.17 8.43
CA ALA A 222 34.79 8.02 7.11
C ALA A 222 34.62 6.54 6.71
N ALA A 223 35.59 5.68 7.03
CA ALA A 223 35.47 4.24 6.82
C ALA A 223 34.31 3.62 7.59
N LYS A 224 34.15 4.00 8.87
CA LYS A 224 33.03 3.55 9.71
C LYS A 224 31.68 4.01 9.17
N ASP A 225 31.60 5.25 8.71
CA ASP A 225 30.37 5.85 8.17
C ASP A 225 29.91 5.15 6.88
N VAL A 226 30.85 4.81 5.99
CA VAL A 226 30.55 4.01 4.77
C VAL A 226 29.96 2.64 5.13
N ARG A 227 30.52 1.94 6.12
CA ARG A 227 29.98 0.63 6.56
C ARG A 227 28.61 0.76 7.21
N ASN A 228 28.42 1.76 8.07
CA ASN A 228 27.14 2.01 8.73
C ASN A 228 26.05 2.33 7.70
N ALA A 229 26.36 3.16 6.71
CA ALA A 229 25.42 3.48 5.64
C ALA A 229 25.04 2.24 4.82
N ALA A 230 26.02 1.40 4.45
CA ALA A 230 25.77 0.15 3.73
C ALA A 230 24.93 -0.86 4.54
N ALA A 231 25.17 -0.99 5.84
CA ALA A 231 24.37 -1.84 6.73
C ALA A 231 22.93 -1.31 6.92
N ASN A 232 22.76 0.01 6.98
CA ASN A 232 21.44 0.63 7.09
C ASN A 232 20.62 0.55 5.79
N ALA A 233 21.28 0.45 4.63
CA ALA A 233 20.63 0.22 3.35
C ALA A 233 20.05 -1.21 3.23
N THR A 234 20.65 -2.19 3.91
CA THR A 234 20.25 -3.61 3.85
C THR A 234 19.22 -4.00 4.93
N ASN A 235 19.21 -3.32 6.07
CA ASN A 235 18.31 -3.64 7.17
C ASN A 235 16.92 -2.99 7.03
N ARG A 236 15.88 -3.84 6.93
CA ARG A 236 14.48 -3.43 6.98
C ARG A 236 13.98 -3.52 8.43
N PRO A 237 13.55 -2.43 9.08
CA PRO A 237 12.91 -2.55 10.38
C PRO A 237 11.59 -3.33 10.23
N ALA A 238 11.47 -4.41 10.98
CA ALA A 238 10.26 -5.21 11.10
C ALA A 238 9.43 -4.65 12.26
N ASP A 239 8.59 -3.66 11.98
CA ASP A 239 7.70 -3.11 13.01
C ASP A 239 6.34 -3.81 12.98
N GLY A 240 5.90 -4.32 14.15
CA GLY A 240 4.63 -4.99 14.39
C GLY A 240 3.43 -4.05 14.26
N THR A 241 3.01 -3.78 13.03
CA THR A 241 2.18 -2.64 12.64
C THR A 241 0.90 -3.05 11.89
N VAL A 242 -0.07 -2.12 11.80
CA VAL A 242 -1.28 -2.19 10.95
C VAL A 242 -0.95 -2.86 9.62
N THR A 243 -1.60 -4.00 9.35
CA THR A 243 -1.32 -4.86 8.21
C THR A 243 -2.37 -4.67 7.12
N GLN A 244 -2.00 -4.97 5.87
CA GLN A 244 -2.97 -5.06 4.78
C GLN A 244 -4.10 -6.06 5.10
N GLY A 245 -3.79 -7.17 5.78
CA GLY A 245 -4.82 -8.13 6.19
C GLY A 245 -5.85 -7.57 7.18
N ALA A 246 -5.46 -6.64 8.04
CA ALA A 246 -6.39 -5.94 8.92
C ALA A 246 -7.29 -4.96 8.14
N LEU A 247 -6.74 -4.28 7.12
CA LEU A 247 -7.50 -3.43 6.20
C LEU A 247 -8.51 -4.26 5.39
N ASP A 248 -8.05 -5.33 4.76
CA ASP A 248 -8.90 -6.25 3.99
C ASP A 248 -10.04 -6.81 4.86
N ARG A 249 -9.78 -7.14 6.13
CA ARG A 249 -10.83 -7.57 7.06
C ARG A 249 -11.87 -6.47 7.31
N ALA A 250 -11.41 -5.23 7.53
CA ALA A 250 -12.29 -4.08 7.76
C ALA A 250 -13.12 -3.72 6.51
N ASP A 251 -12.56 -3.85 5.31
CA ASP A 251 -13.28 -3.74 4.04
C ASP A 251 -14.41 -4.78 3.96
N GLY A 252 -14.10 -6.04 4.29
CA GLY A 252 -15.08 -7.13 4.31
C GLY A 252 -16.26 -6.88 5.25
N ILE A 253 -15.99 -6.35 6.45
CA ILE A 253 -17.03 -5.97 7.42
C ILE A 253 -17.96 -4.91 6.84
N ASN A 254 -17.38 -3.86 6.24
CA ASN A 254 -18.14 -2.77 5.65
C ASN A 254 -18.99 -3.24 4.45
N ILE A 255 -18.44 -4.10 3.60
CA ILE A 255 -19.18 -4.70 2.47
C ILE A 255 -20.36 -5.53 2.97
N LEU A 256 -20.18 -6.32 4.02
CA LEU A 256 -21.22 -7.16 4.61
C LEU A 256 -22.39 -6.31 5.14
N ILE A 257 -22.07 -5.29 5.95
CA ILE A 257 -23.08 -4.41 6.56
C ILE A 257 -23.80 -3.57 5.50
N MET A 258 -23.04 -2.96 4.57
CA MET A 258 -23.62 -2.20 3.46
C MET A 258 -24.56 -3.09 2.63
N GLY A 259 -24.15 -4.33 2.34
CA GLY A 259 -24.98 -5.31 1.64
C GLY A 259 -26.29 -5.63 2.36
N GLN A 260 -26.29 -5.72 3.70
CA GLN A 260 -27.51 -5.92 4.48
C GLN A 260 -28.46 -4.73 4.33
N ILE A 261 -27.96 -3.51 4.47
CA ILE A 261 -28.75 -2.27 4.32
C ILE A 261 -29.35 -2.16 2.91
N LEU A 262 -28.54 -2.39 1.88
CA LEU A 262 -28.99 -2.35 0.48
C LEU A 262 -30.12 -3.36 0.21
N ARG A 263 -29.98 -4.60 0.71
CA ARG A 263 -31.01 -5.64 0.55
C ARG A 263 -32.30 -5.30 1.30
N ALA A 264 -32.21 -4.71 2.49
CA ALA A 264 -33.37 -4.31 3.27
C ALA A 264 -34.20 -3.24 2.54
N PHE A 265 -33.55 -2.19 2.02
CA PHE A 265 -34.23 -1.15 1.25
C PHE A 265 -34.79 -1.67 -0.08
N GLU A 266 -34.04 -2.50 -0.81
CA GLU A 266 -34.53 -3.11 -2.06
C GLU A 266 -35.75 -4.01 -1.83
N GLY A 267 -35.73 -4.84 -0.78
CA GLY A 267 -36.86 -5.69 -0.41
C GLY A 267 -38.09 -4.89 0.00
N ALA A 268 -37.89 -3.84 0.79
CA ALA A 268 -38.95 -2.95 1.24
C ALA A 268 -39.57 -2.15 0.09
N HIS A 269 -38.75 -1.64 -0.83
CA HIS A 269 -39.23 -0.96 -2.06
C HIS A 269 -40.09 -1.87 -2.94
N GLY A 270 -39.78 -3.17 -3.00
CA GLY A 270 -40.60 -4.15 -3.73
C GLY A 270 -42.02 -4.33 -3.16
N ILE A 271 -42.22 -4.00 -1.88
CA ILE A 271 -43.52 -4.06 -1.19
C ILE A 271 -44.21 -2.69 -1.23
N ASP A 272 -43.43 -1.63 -1.01
CA ASP A 272 -43.89 -0.24 -0.98
C ASP A 272 -42.94 0.65 -1.79
N PRO A 273 -43.33 1.04 -3.02
CA PRO A 273 -42.49 1.85 -3.91
C PRO A 273 -42.14 3.24 -3.38
N THR A 274 -42.80 3.72 -2.32
CA THR A 274 -42.46 5.00 -1.67
C THR A 274 -41.18 4.92 -0.84
N ILE A 275 -40.73 3.70 -0.48
CA ILE A 275 -39.43 3.47 0.15
C ILE A 275 -38.35 3.53 -0.94
N PRO A 276 -37.28 4.33 -0.83
CA PRO A 276 -36.33 4.52 -1.92
C PRO A 276 -35.43 3.30 -2.14
N ARG A 277 -34.96 3.13 -3.38
CA ARG A 277 -33.85 2.22 -3.66
C ARG A 277 -32.52 2.88 -3.32
N LEU A 278 -31.69 2.19 -2.56
CA LEU A 278 -30.32 2.60 -2.33
C LEU A 278 -29.44 2.00 -3.44
N VAL A 279 -28.92 2.86 -4.33
CA VAL A 279 -28.11 2.41 -5.47
C VAL A 279 -26.64 2.69 -5.19
N PRO A 280 -25.76 1.68 -5.11
CA PRO A 280 -24.31 1.86 -5.06
C PRO A 280 -23.76 2.38 -6.39
N ILE A 281 -22.71 3.20 -6.32
CA ILE A 281 -22.02 3.76 -7.48
C ILE A 281 -20.65 3.09 -7.59
N SER A 282 -19.77 3.35 -6.63
CA SER A 282 -18.39 2.85 -6.60
C SER A 282 -18.32 1.36 -6.27
N THR A 283 -19.27 0.86 -5.49
CA THR A 283 -19.40 -0.54 -5.05
C THR A 283 -20.39 -1.35 -5.89
N ARG A 284 -20.91 -0.79 -7.00
CA ARG A 284 -21.99 -1.38 -7.81
C ARG A 284 -21.74 -2.83 -8.21
N ARG A 285 -20.51 -3.16 -8.62
CA ARG A 285 -20.12 -4.51 -9.08
C ARG A 285 -20.21 -5.57 -7.99
N LEU A 286 -20.09 -5.18 -6.72
CA LEU A 286 -20.20 -6.10 -5.58
C LEU A 286 -21.65 -6.52 -5.31
N PHE A 287 -22.60 -5.63 -5.62
CA PHE A 287 -24.02 -5.81 -5.28
C PHE A 287 -24.92 -6.08 -6.49
N SER A 288 -24.39 -5.99 -7.72
CA SER A 288 -25.12 -6.37 -8.93
C SER A 288 -25.40 -7.88 -8.93
N ARG A 289 -26.69 -8.27 -8.93
CA ARG A 289 -27.09 -9.67 -9.14
C ARG A 289 -26.55 -10.13 -10.50
N LYS A 290 -25.68 -11.14 -10.52
CA LYS A 290 -25.41 -11.91 -11.73
C LYS A 290 -26.73 -12.55 -12.15
N THR A 291 -27.40 -12.01 -13.16
CA THR A 291 -28.42 -12.74 -13.89
C THR A 291 -27.73 -13.98 -14.46
N LYS A 292 -28.00 -15.16 -13.88
CA LYS A 292 -27.68 -16.42 -14.56
C LYS A 292 -28.40 -16.34 -15.90
N LYS A 293 -27.63 -16.19 -16.99
CA LYS A 293 -28.13 -16.32 -18.35
C LYS A 293 -28.80 -17.70 -18.41
N LYS A 294 -30.12 -17.73 -18.57
CA LYS A 294 -30.87 -18.98 -18.79
C LYS A 294 -30.17 -19.67 -19.95
N ALA A 295 -29.60 -20.86 -19.70
CA ALA A 295 -29.13 -21.71 -20.77
C ALA A 295 -30.33 -21.97 -21.70
N PRO A 296 -30.15 -21.92 -23.04
CA PRO A 296 -31.24 -22.23 -23.96
C PRO A 296 -31.76 -23.62 -23.63
N GLU A 297 -33.08 -23.72 -23.52
CA GLU A 297 -33.83 -24.92 -23.26
C GLU A 297 -33.50 -25.93 -24.37
N SER A 298 -32.72 -26.95 -24.02
CA SER A 298 -32.49 -28.10 -24.88
C SER A 298 -33.84 -28.79 -25.08
N GLN A 299 -34.43 -28.66 -26.26
CA GLN A 299 -35.59 -29.45 -26.66
C GLN A 299 -35.25 -30.95 -26.49
N PRO A 300 -36.14 -31.76 -25.91
CA PRO A 300 -35.88 -33.18 -25.77
C PRO A 300 -36.01 -33.86 -27.13
N LEU A 301 -34.91 -34.43 -27.62
CA LEU A 301 -34.92 -35.44 -28.68
C LEU A 301 -35.62 -36.69 -28.15
N GLN A 302 -36.85 -36.95 -28.59
CA GLN A 302 -37.45 -38.28 -28.53
C GLN A 302 -37.13 -39.02 -29.83
N ASN A 303 -36.24 -40.02 -29.73
CA ASN A 303 -36.10 -41.10 -30.71
C ASN A 303 -37.16 -42.17 -30.41
N GLY A 304 -37.81 -42.72 -31.44
CA GLY A 304 -38.73 -43.85 -31.24
C GLY A 304 -39.48 -44.37 -32.48
N ASN A 305 -38.73 -44.93 -33.43
CA ASN A 305 -39.09 -45.92 -34.45
C ASN A 305 -40.53 -46.50 -34.54
N GLY A 306 -41.02 -46.61 -35.78
CA GLY A 306 -41.97 -47.65 -36.21
C GLY A 306 -42.52 -47.44 -37.63
N PRO A 307 -42.16 -48.29 -38.63
CA PRO A 307 -42.79 -48.30 -39.95
C PRO A 307 -43.89 -49.37 -40.08
N GLN A 308 -44.93 -49.08 -40.88
CA GLN A 308 -45.90 -49.95 -41.62
C GLN A 308 -47.37 -49.53 -41.44
N PRO A 309 -48.31 -49.88 -42.36
CA PRO A 309 -48.20 -50.74 -43.54
C PRO A 309 -48.78 -50.17 -44.86
N THR A 310 -48.42 -50.87 -45.93
CA THR A 310 -49.07 -50.95 -47.25
C THR A 310 -50.53 -51.41 -47.16
N GLY A 311 -51.39 -50.84 -48.01
CA GLY A 311 -52.75 -51.34 -48.27
C GLY A 311 -53.28 -50.80 -49.60
N ASP A 312 -53.29 -51.66 -50.60
CA ASP A 312 -53.78 -51.44 -51.97
C ASP A 312 -55.29 -51.16 -52.03
N GLY A 313 -55.70 -50.38 -53.03
CA GLY A 313 -57.09 -50.04 -53.33
C GLY A 313 -57.22 -49.50 -54.76
N GLU A 314 -57.24 -50.42 -55.70
CA GLU A 314 -57.45 -50.29 -57.14
C GLU A 314 -58.89 -49.81 -57.47
N THR A 315 -59.05 -48.84 -58.40
CA THR A 315 -60.13 -48.84 -59.42
C THR A 315 -59.83 -47.85 -60.55
N ARG A 316 -59.98 -48.34 -61.78
CA ARG A 316 -59.92 -47.66 -63.09
C ARG A 316 -61.26 -47.01 -63.48
N SER A 317 -61.18 -46.20 -64.55
CA SER A 317 -62.24 -45.75 -65.50
C SER A 317 -63.06 -44.54 -65.05
N ASP A 318 -63.44 -43.54 -65.86
CA ASP A 318 -63.68 -43.35 -67.31
C ASP A 318 -63.18 -41.92 -67.69
N GLY A 319 -62.97 -41.47 -68.94
CA GLY A 319 -63.19 -41.95 -70.30
C GLY A 319 -62.71 -40.85 -71.26
#